data_AF-A0A3B6EIN5-F1
#
_entry.id   AF-A0A3B6EIN5-F1
#
_cell.length_a   1.000
_cell.length_b   1.000
_cell.length_c   1.000
_cell.angle_alpha   90.00
_cell.angle_beta   90.00
_cell.angle_gamma   90.00
#
_symmetry.space_group_name_H-M   'P 1'
#
loop_
_entity.id
_entity.type
_entity.pdbx_description
1 polymer ?
#
loop_
_entity_poly.entity_id
_entity_poly.type
_entity_poly.pdbx_seq_one_letter_code
_entity_poly.pdbx_strand_id
1 'polypeptide(L)'
;MDEQFILRVPPSVAEQIERLMNESAAGSSSNPDDASLDLSFSEDGRSGTFMIGNQRFPASLLDLPTVVESYKTYDDSFLVKTADIGQMIMVREEDDPAPEGVEYKHGLTPPMRDARRRRFRREPDLSAELVHRVEKDLISIMQGVPVNQNVGVAGGGEGGDRKKAAPAPAPKPDVQEPAANGEEAEADRSDSDESDS
;
A
#
# COMPACT_ATOMS: atom_id res chain seq x y z
N MET A 1 12.72 20.38 -0.02
CA MET A 1 11.68 19.40 -0.40
C MET A 1 10.73 19.38 0.77
N ASP A 2 9.44 19.51 0.52
CA ASP A 2 8.47 19.60 1.61
C ASP A 2 8.18 18.19 2.13
N GLU A 3 8.18 18.03 3.45
CA GLU A 3 7.84 16.78 4.11
C GLU A 3 6.39 16.86 4.61
N GLN A 4 5.59 15.87 4.27
CA GLN A 4 4.16 15.82 4.60
C GLN A 4 3.83 14.48 5.24
N PHE A 5 2.97 14.52 6.25
CA PHE A 5 2.51 13.35 7.00
C PHE A 5 1.01 13.46 7.26
N ILE A 6 0.36 12.32 7.52
CA ILE A 6 -1.02 12.30 8.00
C ILE A 6 -1.00 12.49 9.51
N LEU A 7 -1.74 13.47 10.02
CA LEU A 7 -2.04 13.57 11.46
C LEU A 7 -3.41 12.94 11.73
N ARG A 8 -3.44 11.85 12.50
CA ARG A 8 -4.67 11.20 12.97
C ARG A 8 -4.84 11.45 14.45
N VAL A 9 -6.00 11.97 14.83
CA VAL A 9 -6.32 12.32 16.22
C VAL A 9 -7.68 11.74 16.64
N PRO A 10 -7.97 11.62 17.94
CA PRO A 10 -9.31 11.31 18.43
C PRO A 10 -10.32 12.37 18.01
N PRO A 11 -11.63 12.04 17.84
CA PRO A 11 -12.65 13.00 17.42
C PRO A 11 -12.71 14.25 18.32
N SER A 12 -12.57 14.08 19.63
CA SER A 12 -12.54 15.17 20.62
C SER A 12 -11.40 16.16 20.38
N VAL A 13 -10.22 15.67 19.97
CA VAL A 13 -9.05 16.50 19.63
C VAL A 13 -9.22 17.14 18.26
N ALA A 14 -9.83 16.44 17.29
CA ALA A 14 -10.12 16.99 15.96
C ALA A 14 -11.02 18.23 16.04
N GLU A 15 -12.09 18.16 16.84
CA GLU A 15 -12.98 19.31 17.05
C GLU A 15 -12.25 20.51 17.65
N GLN A 16 -11.31 20.28 18.58
CA GLN A 16 -10.51 21.37 19.17
C GLN A 16 -9.58 21.99 18.13
N ILE A 17 -8.89 21.18 17.32
CA ILE A 17 -8.02 21.67 16.25
C ILE A 17 -8.82 22.49 15.24
N GLU A 18 -10.00 22.01 14.83
CA GLU A 18 -10.85 22.72 13.86
C GLU A 18 -11.30 24.09 14.39
N ARG A 19 -11.70 24.17 15.67
CA ARG A 19 -12.03 25.45 16.30
C ARG A 19 -10.84 26.40 16.30
N LEU A 20 -9.65 25.92 16.70
CA LEU A 20 -8.43 26.73 16.71
C LEU A 20 -8.06 27.25 15.31
N MET A 21 -8.16 26.40 14.28
CA MET A 21 -7.88 26.80 12.89
C MET A 21 -8.85 27.88 12.40
N ASN A 22 -10.14 27.75 12.73
CA ASN A 22 -11.16 28.71 12.34
C ASN A 22 -11.04 30.05 13.09
N GLU A 23 -10.75 30.03 14.39
CA GLU A 23 -10.52 31.23 15.19
C GLU A 23 -9.26 31.99 14.77
N SER A 24 -8.20 31.25 14.42
CA SER A 24 -6.96 31.81 13.87
C SER A 24 -7.22 32.49 12.53
N ALA A 25 -7.98 31.85 11.64
CA ALA A 25 -8.37 32.43 10.36
C ALA A 25 -9.27 33.67 10.51
N ALA A 26 -10.10 33.71 11.56
CA ALA A 26 -10.97 34.84 11.89
C ALA A 26 -10.27 35.97 12.68
N GLY A 27 -8.97 35.85 12.98
CA GLY A 27 -8.19 36.88 13.68
C GLY A 27 -8.70 37.22 15.09
N SER A 28 -9.42 36.30 15.73
CA SER A 28 -10.24 36.57 16.92
C SER A 28 -9.67 36.02 18.24
N SER A 29 -8.40 35.61 18.29
CA SER A 29 -7.85 34.92 19.47
C SER A 29 -7.80 35.83 20.72
N SER A 30 -8.57 35.50 21.75
CA SER A 30 -8.57 36.21 23.05
C SER A 30 -7.48 35.74 24.01
N ASN A 31 -6.75 34.65 23.71
CA ASN A 31 -5.59 34.19 24.49
C ASN A 31 -4.62 33.36 23.63
N PRO A 32 -3.31 33.68 23.59
CA PRO A 32 -2.32 32.96 22.77
C PRO A 32 -1.93 31.58 23.34
N ASP A 33 -2.04 31.37 24.65
CA ASP A 33 -1.60 30.12 25.30
C ASP A 33 -2.58 28.95 25.07
N ASP A 34 -3.89 29.23 24.91
CA ASP A 34 -4.91 28.20 24.63
C ASP A 34 -4.91 27.73 23.16
N ALA A 35 -4.15 28.39 22.28
CA ALA A 35 -4.16 28.15 20.84
C ALA A 35 -2.90 27.46 20.30
N SER A 36 -1.99 27.04 21.16
CA SER A 36 -0.73 26.42 20.73
C SER A 36 -0.92 24.94 20.40
N LEU A 37 -0.41 24.54 19.24
CA LEU A 37 -0.25 23.14 18.83
C LEU A 37 1.24 22.83 18.84
N ASP A 38 1.64 21.79 19.56
CA ASP A 38 3.03 21.35 19.60
C ASP A 38 3.12 19.83 19.44
N LEU A 39 4.22 19.39 18.86
CA LEU A 39 4.50 17.98 18.62
C LEU A 39 5.98 17.72 18.86
N SER A 40 6.27 16.85 19.82
CA SER A 40 7.63 16.44 20.16
C SER A 40 7.77 14.93 20.07
N PHE A 41 8.94 14.47 19.60
CA PHE A 41 9.29 13.05 19.55
C PHE A 41 10.42 12.74 20.53
N SER A 42 10.40 11.55 21.10
CA SER A 42 11.53 11.00 21.85
C SER A 42 12.68 10.60 20.91
N GLU A 43 13.82 10.24 21.51
CA GLU A 43 15.05 9.86 20.81
C GLU A 43 14.87 8.65 19.87
N ASP A 44 13.86 7.80 20.12
CA ASP A 44 13.51 6.68 19.24
C ASP A 44 12.94 7.13 17.88
N GLY A 45 12.61 8.41 17.72
CA GLY A 45 12.02 9.00 16.51
C GLY A 45 10.64 8.46 16.18
N ARG A 46 9.99 7.72 17.10
CA ARG A 46 8.69 7.07 16.86
C ARG A 46 7.66 7.35 17.92
N SER A 47 8.06 7.43 19.17
CA SER A 47 7.16 7.79 20.26
C SER A 47 7.20 9.30 20.45
N GLY A 48 6.06 9.91 20.74
CA GLY A 48 5.97 11.35 20.87
C GLY A 48 4.85 11.82 21.78
N THR A 49 4.79 13.12 22.00
CA THR A 49 3.72 13.80 22.71
C THR A 49 3.17 14.92 21.83
N PHE A 50 1.86 14.87 21.60
CA PHE A 50 1.11 15.94 20.96
C PHE A 50 0.47 16.81 22.04
N MET A 51 0.55 18.13 21.90
CA MET A 51 -0.02 19.08 22.84
C MET A 51 -0.96 20.05 22.15
N ILE A 52 -2.08 20.33 22.81
CA ILE A 52 -3.03 21.38 22.46
C ILE A 52 -3.32 22.21 23.71
N GLY A 53 -2.81 23.44 23.73
CA GLY A 53 -2.69 24.23 24.96
C GLY A 53 -1.92 23.44 26.03
N ASN A 54 -2.58 23.19 27.17
CA ASN A 54 -1.98 22.47 28.30
C ASN A 54 -2.28 20.96 28.31
N GLN A 55 -3.10 20.46 27.38
CA GLN A 55 -3.45 19.04 27.30
C GLN A 55 -2.38 18.27 26.55
N ARG A 56 -2.05 17.07 27.04
CA ARG A 56 -1.00 16.20 26.48
C ARG A 56 -1.61 14.89 26.03
N PHE A 57 -1.23 14.46 24.83
CA PHE A 57 -1.70 13.23 24.23
C PHE A 57 -0.51 12.39 23.77
N PRO A 58 -0.51 11.07 24.02
CA PRO A 58 0.49 10.18 23.45
C PRO A 58 0.38 10.16 21.93
N ALA A 59 1.52 10.29 21.24
CA ALA A 59 1.63 10.24 19.79
C ALA A 59 2.57 9.11 19.36
N SER A 60 2.33 8.53 18.18
CA SER A 60 3.18 7.49 17.60
C SER A 60 3.31 7.69 16.08
N LEU A 61 4.53 7.69 15.56
CA LEU A 61 4.80 7.70 14.12
C LEU A 61 4.75 6.27 13.58
N LEU A 62 3.84 6.04 12.63
CA LEU A 62 3.60 4.75 12.01
C LEU A 62 3.79 4.83 10.49
N ASP A 63 4.31 3.75 9.92
CA ASP A 63 4.45 3.62 8.48
C ASP A 63 3.11 3.19 7.86
N LEU A 64 2.63 3.91 6.85
CA LEU A 64 1.43 3.55 6.10
C LEU A 64 1.75 2.41 5.14
N PRO A 65 0.84 1.44 4.97
CA PRO A 65 1.06 0.35 4.02
C PRO A 65 0.95 0.83 2.56
N THR A 66 0.29 1.96 2.32
CA THR A 66 0.07 2.56 1.00
C THR A 66 0.79 3.89 0.89
N VAL A 67 1.42 4.15 -0.26
CA VAL A 67 1.89 5.50 -0.62
C VAL A 67 0.68 6.37 -0.94
N VAL A 68 0.63 7.57 -0.34
CA VAL A 68 -0.41 8.57 -0.57
C VAL A 68 0.23 9.78 -1.22
N GLU A 69 -0.24 10.17 -2.39
CA GLU A 69 0.26 11.36 -3.09
C GLU A 69 -0.60 12.58 -2.75
N SER A 70 0.04 13.70 -2.42
CA SER A 70 -0.65 14.98 -2.29
C SER A 70 -0.52 15.77 -3.58
N TYR A 71 -1.61 16.43 -3.97
CA TYR A 71 -1.68 17.27 -5.15
C TYR A 71 -2.27 18.63 -4.78
N LYS A 72 -1.80 19.66 -5.46
CA LYS A 72 -2.44 20.98 -5.46
C LYS A 72 -3.01 21.28 -6.84
N THR A 73 -4.05 22.09 -6.86
CA THR A 73 -4.71 22.54 -8.08
C THR A 73 -5.28 23.94 -7.89
N TYR A 74 -5.49 24.65 -8.99
CA TYR A 74 -6.20 25.94 -9.02
C TYR A 74 -7.60 25.82 -9.65
N ASP A 75 -7.86 24.77 -10.44
CA ASP A 75 -9.04 24.62 -11.29
C ASP A 75 -9.70 23.24 -11.22
N ASP A 76 -9.28 22.43 -10.24
CA ASP A 76 -9.73 21.04 -10.01
C ASP A 76 -9.55 20.09 -11.19
N SER A 77 -8.79 20.51 -12.22
CA SER A 77 -8.56 19.75 -13.45
C SER A 77 -7.08 19.41 -13.60
N PHE A 78 -6.21 20.39 -13.47
CA PHE A 78 -4.77 20.17 -13.50
C PHE A 78 -4.24 19.97 -12.08
N LEU A 79 -3.88 18.73 -11.78
CA LEU A 79 -3.29 18.33 -10.51
C LEU A 79 -1.76 18.37 -10.62
N VAL A 80 -1.11 19.10 -9.71
CA VAL A 80 0.35 19.16 -9.59
C VAL A 80 0.76 18.43 -8.32
N LYS A 81 1.52 17.34 -8.46
CA LYS A 81 2.03 16.57 -7.32
C LYS A 81 2.92 17.45 -6.44
N THR A 82 2.71 17.37 -5.13
CA THR A 82 3.47 18.13 -4.12
C THR A 82 4.30 17.25 -3.20
N ALA A 83 3.81 16.07 -2.80
CA ALA A 83 4.56 15.16 -1.94
C ALA A 83 4.09 13.70 -2.09
N ASP A 84 4.97 12.79 -1.65
CA ASP A 84 4.66 11.41 -1.34
C ASP A 84 4.59 11.26 0.18
N ILE A 85 3.49 10.70 0.68
CA ILE A 85 3.22 10.52 2.10
C ILE A 85 3.18 9.02 2.38
N GLY A 86 4.15 8.57 3.18
CA GLY A 86 4.28 7.16 3.59
C GLY A 86 4.09 6.94 5.09
N GLN A 87 3.82 7.99 5.87
CA GLN A 87 3.77 7.92 7.33
C GLN A 87 2.58 8.69 7.90
N MET A 88 2.17 8.26 9.10
CA MET A 88 1.08 8.84 9.87
C MET A 88 1.50 9.01 11.32
N ILE A 89 1.21 10.18 11.87
CA ILE A 89 1.32 10.47 13.30
C ILE A 89 -0.05 10.17 13.91
N MET A 90 -0.10 9.15 14.77
CA MET A 90 -1.30 8.72 15.46
C MET A 90 -1.28 9.25 16.89
N VAL A 91 -2.13 10.23 17.15
CA VAL A 91 -2.45 10.73 18.50
C VAL A 91 -3.56 9.85 19.09
N ARG A 92 -3.44 9.52 20.37
CA ARG A 92 -4.34 8.60 21.06
C ARG A 92 -4.82 9.22 22.38
N GLU A 93 -5.88 8.69 22.95
CA GLU A 93 -6.21 8.99 24.35
C GLU A 93 -5.24 8.25 25.29
N GLU A 94 -5.13 8.69 26.54
CA GLU A 94 -4.16 8.13 27.50
C GLU A 94 -4.42 6.65 27.80
N ASP A 95 -5.71 6.26 27.83
CA ASP A 95 -6.15 4.89 28.11
C ASP A 95 -6.10 3.95 26.89
N ASP A 96 -5.90 4.49 25.68
CA ASP A 96 -5.82 3.67 24.47
C ASP A 96 -4.53 2.83 24.44
N PRO A 97 -4.58 1.59 23.92
CA PRO A 97 -3.37 0.79 23.74
C PRO A 97 -2.44 1.41 22.71
N ALA A 98 -1.13 1.28 22.94
CA ALA A 98 -0.12 1.67 21.96
C ALA A 98 -0.21 0.80 20.70
N PRO A 99 0.05 1.35 19.50
CA PRO A 99 0.07 0.57 18.28
C PRO A 99 1.05 -0.61 18.37
N GLU A 100 0.65 -1.75 17.84
CA GLU A 100 1.51 -2.93 17.75
C GLU A 100 2.50 -2.79 16.60
N GLY A 101 3.74 -2.46 16.94
CA GLY A 101 4.83 -2.36 15.98
C GLY A 101 4.83 -1.03 15.21
N VAL A 102 5.63 -1.02 14.15
CA VAL A 102 5.98 0.18 13.39
C VAL A 102 4.97 0.48 12.29
N GLU A 103 4.41 -0.57 11.71
CA GLU A 103 3.60 -0.48 10.52
C GLU A 103 2.12 -0.44 10.85
N TYR A 104 1.41 0.51 10.25
CA TYR A 104 -0.02 0.59 10.35
C TYR A 104 -0.72 -0.47 9.49
N LYS A 105 -1.70 -1.16 10.07
CA LYS A 105 -2.36 -2.31 9.42
C LYS A 105 -3.24 -1.90 8.23
N HIS A 106 -3.74 -0.66 8.18
CA HIS A 106 -4.77 -0.23 7.23
C HIS A 106 -4.26 0.91 6.33
N GLY A 107 -4.78 1.02 5.11
CA GLY A 107 -4.67 2.27 4.34
C GLY A 107 -5.64 3.34 4.87
N LEU A 108 -5.54 4.55 4.33
CA LEU A 108 -6.41 5.67 4.75
C LEU A 108 -7.86 5.49 4.33
N THR A 109 -8.11 4.88 3.18
CA THR A 109 -9.46 4.74 2.62
C THR A 109 -10.13 3.43 3.05
N PRO A 110 -11.47 3.40 3.21
CA PRO A 110 -12.18 2.21 3.68
C PRO A 110 -11.88 0.91 2.88
N PRO A 111 -11.78 0.93 1.54
CA PRO A 111 -11.43 -0.27 0.76
C PRO A 111 -10.03 -0.84 1.05
N MET A 112 -9.15 -0.06 1.69
CA MET A 112 -7.77 -0.41 2.05
C MET A 112 -7.64 -0.89 3.51
N ARG A 113 -8.75 -1.24 4.17
CA ARG A 113 -8.70 -1.93 5.48
C ARG A 113 -7.91 -3.25 5.36
N ASP A 114 -6.98 -3.44 6.29
CA ASP A 114 -5.99 -4.54 6.31
C ASP A 114 -5.26 -4.72 4.97
N ALA A 115 -4.79 -3.61 4.37
CA ALA A 115 -4.25 -3.55 3.01
C ALA A 115 -3.25 -4.68 2.70
N ARG A 116 -2.21 -4.86 3.53
CA ARG A 116 -1.20 -5.89 3.30
C ARG A 116 -1.77 -7.31 3.31
N ARG A 117 -2.73 -7.58 4.20
CA ARG A 117 -3.31 -8.91 4.36
C ARG A 117 -4.32 -9.24 3.26
N ARG A 118 -5.11 -8.25 2.83
CA ARG A 118 -6.29 -8.41 1.95
C ARG A 118 -6.08 -8.03 0.50
N ARG A 119 -5.19 -7.09 0.20
CA ARG A 119 -5.04 -6.46 -1.12
C ARG A 119 -3.68 -6.72 -1.74
N PHE A 120 -2.62 -6.67 -0.93
CA PHE A 120 -1.28 -6.80 -1.47
C PHE A 120 -0.99 -8.26 -1.79
N ARG A 121 -0.38 -8.48 -2.95
CA ARG A 121 0.13 -9.80 -3.32
C ARG A 121 1.18 -10.20 -2.29
N ARG A 122 0.97 -11.35 -1.64
CA ARG A 122 1.97 -11.90 -0.72
C ARG A 122 3.24 -12.23 -1.50
N GLU A 123 4.37 -11.89 -0.91
CA GLU A 123 5.64 -12.39 -1.41
C GLU A 123 5.70 -13.90 -1.19
N PRO A 124 6.26 -14.66 -2.14
CA PRO A 124 6.48 -16.09 -1.93
C PRO A 124 7.36 -16.26 -0.70
N ASP A 125 6.97 -17.18 0.18
CA ASP A 125 7.79 -17.59 1.31
C ASP A 125 8.98 -18.40 0.74
N LEU A 126 10.11 -17.73 0.52
CA LEU A 126 11.32 -18.32 -0.01
C LEU A 126 12.24 -18.69 1.16
N SER A 127 12.61 -19.96 1.25
CA SER A 127 13.56 -20.39 2.27
C SER A 127 14.93 -19.73 2.04
N ALA A 128 15.59 -19.32 3.13
CA ALA A 128 16.93 -18.72 3.07
C ALA A 128 17.94 -19.61 2.33
N GLU A 129 17.82 -20.93 2.48
CA GLU A 129 18.64 -21.90 1.74
C GLU A 129 18.43 -21.85 0.22
N LEU A 130 17.16 -21.70 -0.22
CA LEU A 130 16.84 -21.57 -1.63
C LEU A 130 17.39 -20.25 -2.18
N VAL A 131 17.20 -19.15 -1.45
CA VAL A 131 17.72 -17.82 -1.85
C VAL A 131 19.24 -17.89 -1.99
N HIS A 132 19.94 -18.46 -1.01
CA HIS A 132 21.39 -18.57 -1.05
C HIS A 132 21.90 -19.45 -2.21
N ARG A 133 21.22 -20.56 -2.49
CA ARG A 133 21.56 -21.42 -3.64
C ARG A 133 21.40 -20.67 -4.96
N VAL A 134 20.27 -19.99 -5.14
CA VAL A 134 19.97 -19.21 -6.35
C VAL A 134 20.96 -18.07 -6.52
N GLU A 135 21.30 -17.36 -5.45
CA GLU A 135 22.31 -16.30 -5.46
C GLU A 135 23.68 -16.83 -5.91
N LYS A 136 24.12 -17.95 -5.34
CA LYS A 136 25.39 -18.59 -5.70
C LYS A 136 25.43 -19.03 -7.16
N ASP A 137 24.36 -19.65 -7.64
CA ASP A 137 24.25 -20.07 -9.03
C ASP A 137 24.27 -18.86 -9.98
N LEU A 138 23.58 -17.78 -9.61
CA LEU A 138 23.55 -16.53 -10.37
C LEU A 138 24.95 -15.88 -10.47
N ILE A 139 25.69 -15.82 -9.35
CA ILE A 139 27.08 -15.34 -9.33
C ILE A 139 27.96 -16.20 -10.23
N SER A 140 27.80 -17.53 -10.18
CA SER A 140 28.58 -18.47 -10.99
C SER A 140 28.32 -18.29 -12.48
N ILE A 141 27.05 -18.10 -12.88
CA ILE A 141 26.67 -17.80 -14.28
C ILE A 141 27.27 -16.47 -14.73
N MET A 142 27.16 -15.42 -13.91
CA MET A 142 27.72 -14.10 -14.23
C MET A 142 29.24 -14.14 -14.42
N GLN A 143 29.93 -15.04 -13.72
CA GLN A 143 31.37 -15.28 -13.86
C GLN A 143 31.74 -16.22 -15.01
N GLY A 144 30.75 -16.69 -15.80
CA GLY A 144 30.97 -17.57 -16.94
C GLY A 144 31.31 -19.01 -16.55
N VAL A 145 31.03 -19.42 -15.32
CA VAL A 145 31.22 -20.81 -14.87
C VAL A 145 30.08 -21.66 -15.44
N PRO A 146 30.37 -22.76 -16.15
CA PRO A 146 29.32 -23.62 -16.70
C PRO A 146 28.54 -24.30 -15.56
N VAL A 147 27.22 -24.04 -15.51
CA VAL A 147 26.32 -24.69 -14.56
C VAL A 147 25.95 -26.06 -15.12
N ASN A 148 26.33 -27.13 -14.43
CA ASN A 148 25.87 -28.49 -14.77
C ASN A 148 24.37 -28.62 -14.47
N GLN A 149 23.54 -28.59 -15.52
CA GLN A 149 22.11 -28.86 -15.42
C GLN A 149 21.84 -30.36 -15.25
N ASN A 150 22.06 -30.88 -14.04
CA ASN A 150 21.53 -32.19 -13.65
C ASN A 150 20.38 -31.99 -12.65
N VAL A 151 19.27 -31.42 -13.13
CA VAL A 151 18.00 -31.50 -12.41
C VAL A 151 17.28 -32.76 -12.88
N GLY A 152 17.52 -33.86 -12.18
CA GLY A 152 16.74 -35.08 -12.34
C GLY A 152 15.30 -34.82 -11.89
N VAL A 153 14.38 -34.69 -12.84
CA VAL A 153 12.95 -34.88 -12.57
C VAL A 153 12.74 -36.38 -12.38
N ALA A 154 12.84 -36.85 -11.13
CA ALA A 154 12.50 -38.21 -10.76
C ALA A 154 10.97 -38.35 -10.67
N GLY A 155 10.32 -38.59 -11.82
CA GLY A 155 8.98 -39.15 -11.91
C GLY A 155 9.10 -40.53 -12.55
N GLY A 156 8.86 -41.59 -11.76
CA GLY A 156 9.07 -42.98 -12.15
C GLY A 156 8.10 -43.49 -13.23
N GLY A 157 8.57 -44.49 -13.98
CA GLY A 157 7.77 -45.24 -14.95
C GLY A 157 8.65 -45.96 -15.97
N GLU A 158 8.98 -47.21 -15.68
CA GLU A 158 9.71 -48.12 -16.57
C GLU A 158 8.95 -48.38 -17.90
N GLY A 159 9.72 -48.55 -18.98
CA GLY A 159 9.30 -49.44 -20.08
C GLY A 159 9.51 -48.93 -21.50
N GLY A 160 10.47 -49.53 -22.20
CA GLY A 160 10.25 -49.94 -23.60
C GLY A 160 10.89 -49.09 -24.70
N ASP A 161 12.07 -49.53 -25.12
CA ASP A 161 12.75 -49.18 -26.37
C ASP A 161 11.90 -49.57 -27.61
N ARG A 162 11.46 -48.60 -28.42
CA ARG A 162 11.00 -48.81 -29.81
C ARG A 162 11.28 -47.58 -30.69
N LYS A 163 12.22 -47.74 -31.61
CA LYS A 163 12.38 -46.90 -32.82
C LYS A 163 11.05 -46.72 -33.56
N LYS A 164 10.64 -45.47 -33.82
CA LYS A 164 9.68 -45.14 -34.89
C LYS A 164 9.98 -43.74 -35.45
N ALA A 165 10.00 -43.65 -36.78
CA ALA A 165 10.32 -42.45 -37.56
C ALA A 165 9.33 -41.29 -37.34
N ALA A 166 9.82 -40.07 -37.51
CA ALA A 166 9.07 -38.82 -37.35
C ALA A 166 7.95 -38.67 -38.43
N PRO A 167 6.74 -38.19 -38.06
CA PRO A 167 5.73 -37.82 -39.04
C PRO A 167 5.97 -36.40 -39.60
N ALA A 168 5.62 -36.21 -40.87
CA ALA A 168 5.72 -34.96 -41.62
C ALA A 168 4.75 -33.88 -41.10
N PRO A 169 5.03 -32.58 -41.32
CA PRO A 169 4.20 -31.49 -40.79
C PRO A 169 2.88 -31.33 -41.57
N ALA A 170 1.79 -31.09 -40.84
CA ALA A 170 0.46 -30.80 -41.39
C ALA A 170 0.37 -29.36 -41.96
N PRO A 171 -0.46 -29.09 -42.98
CA PRO A 171 -0.60 -27.77 -43.58
C PRO A 171 -1.39 -26.81 -42.68
N LYS A 172 -0.99 -25.54 -42.66
CA LYS A 172 -1.68 -24.46 -41.96
C LYS A 172 -3.01 -24.13 -42.67
N PRO A 173 -4.12 -23.88 -41.96
CA PRO A 173 -5.30 -23.29 -42.56
C PRO A 173 -5.14 -21.76 -42.73
N ASP A 174 -5.59 -21.28 -43.89
CA ASP A 174 -5.68 -19.88 -44.28
C ASP A 174 -6.54 -19.06 -43.31
N VAL A 175 -6.05 -17.88 -42.92
CA VAL A 175 -6.82 -16.87 -42.19
C VAL A 175 -7.33 -15.84 -43.20
N GLN A 176 -8.65 -15.79 -43.37
CA GLN A 176 -9.34 -14.68 -44.02
C GLN A 176 -9.87 -13.72 -42.93
N GLU A 177 -9.41 -12.48 -42.94
CA GLU A 177 -10.17 -11.34 -42.41
C GLU A 177 -11.04 -10.79 -43.56
N PRO A 178 -12.29 -10.31 -43.31
CA PRO A 178 -12.43 -8.94 -42.77
C PRO A 178 -13.73 -8.57 -42.00
N ALA A 179 -13.63 -7.38 -41.39
CA ALA A 179 -14.60 -6.27 -41.34
C ALA A 179 -15.53 -6.07 -40.13
N ALA A 180 -15.58 -4.79 -39.76
CA ALA A 180 -16.29 -4.11 -38.68
C ALA A 180 -17.80 -3.94 -38.89
N ASN A 181 -18.52 -3.83 -37.77
CA ASN A 181 -19.53 -2.81 -37.37
C ASN A 181 -20.77 -3.42 -36.68
N GLY A 182 -21.25 -2.70 -35.65
CA GLY A 182 -22.69 -2.54 -35.40
C GLY A 182 -23.26 -3.11 -34.10
N GLU A 183 -23.33 -2.24 -33.09
CA GLU A 183 -24.51 -1.91 -32.25
C GLU A 183 -25.31 -2.96 -31.43
N GLU A 184 -25.42 -2.61 -30.13
CA GLU A 184 -26.57 -2.69 -29.21
C GLU A 184 -27.09 -4.05 -28.69
N ALA A 185 -27.00 -4.23 -27.37
CA ALA A 185 -28.17 -4.51 -26.51
C ALA A 185 -27.82 -4.30 -25.02
N GLU A 186 -28.61 -3.46 -24.36
CA GLU A 186 -28.65 -3.25 -22.91
C GLU A 186 -29.06 -4.50 -22.13
N ALA A 187 -28.59 -4.62 -20.89
CA ALA A 187 -29.25 -5.42 -19.86
C ALA A 187 -29.09 -4.76 -18.48
N ASP A 188 -30.11 -3.96 -18.19
CA ASP A 188 -30.61 -3.50 -16.89
C ASP A 188 -30.46 -4.54 -15.76
N ARG A 189 -29.85 -4.14 -14.63
CA ARG A 189 -29.98 -4.83 -13.33
C ARG A 189 -29.99 -3.81 -12.19
N SER A 190 -31.21 -3.59 -11.73
CA SER A 190 -31.68 -2.77 -10.62
C SER A 190 -31.02 -3.03 -9.26
N ASP A 191 -30.92 -1.93 -8.51
CA ASP A 191 -30.64 -1.80 -7.08
C ASP A 191 -31.54 -2.62 -6.16
N SER A 192 -31.00 -2.98 -5.00
CA SER A 192 -31.79 -3.13 -3.76
C SER A 192 -30.95 -2.73 -2.55
N ASP A 193 -31.27 -1.53 -2.04
CA ASP A 193 -31.02 -1.06 -0.68
C ASP A 193 -31.61 -2.03 0.36
N GLU A 194 -30.82 -2.38 1.39
CA GLU A 194 -31.36 -2.75 2.70
C GLU A 194 -30.52 -2.03 3.76
N SER A 195 -31.17 -1.04 4.38
CA SER A 195 -30.79 -0.45 5.66
C SER A 195 -31.34 -1.35 6.77
N ASP A 196 -30.52 -1.71 7.75
CA ASP A 196 -31.04 -1.87 9.12
C ASP A 196 -29.94 -1.72 10.19
N SER A 197 -30.24 -0.79 11.12
CA SER A 197 -29.81 -0.67 12.52
C SER A 197 -28.33 -0.42 12.88
#